data_AF-A0A8S2SY77-F1
#
_entry.id   AF-A0A8S2SY77-F1
#
_cell.length_a   1.000
_cell.length_b   1.000
_cell.length_c   1.000
_cell.angle_alpha   90.00
_cell.angle_beta   90.00
_cell.angle_gamma   90.00
#
_symmetry.space_group_name_H-M   'P 1'
#
loop_
_entity.id
_entity.type
_entity.pdbx_description
1 polymer ?
#
loop_
_entity_poly.entity_id
_entity_poly.type
_entity_poly.pdbx_seq_one_letter_code
_entity_poly.pdbx_strand_id
1 'polypeptide(L)' 'LDHVKLLGNTIEQIAWQKAGIFKHNVPAITVPQQPEAMHVLHERAEEKHCLLKIASPLNHYSSYPFQISLAGDVQEINAS' A
#
# COMPACT_ATOMS: atom_id res chain seq x y z
N LEU A 1 0.44 -19.18 -13.11
CA LEU A 1 0.46 -17.77 -13.56
C LEU A 1 -0.97 -17.21 -13.51
N ASP A 2 -1.74 -17.56 -12.46
CA ASP A 2 -3.21 -17.42 -12.45
C ASP A 2 -3.75 -16.20 -11.68
N HIS A 3 -2.91 -15.50 -10.93
CA HIS A 3 -3.38 -14.43 -10.04
C HIS A 3 -3.44 -13.04 -10.68
N VAL A 4 -2.91 -12.86 -11.90
CA VAL A 4 -2.89 -11.55 -12.58
C VAL A 4 -4.28 -11.21 -13.15
N LYS A 5 -5.05 -12.22 -13.62
CA LYS A 5 -6.35 -11.99 -14.26
C LYS A 5 -7.51 -11.66 -13.30
N LEU A 6 -7.34 -11.88 -12.00
CA LEU A 6 -8.43 -11.70 -11.03
C LEU A 6 -8.62 -10.24 -10.60
N LEU A 7 -7.53 -9.46 -10.61
CA LEU A 7 -7.52 -8.10 -10.04
C LEU A 7 -7.70 -7.01 -11.10
N GLY A 8 -7.72 -7.37 -12.38
CA GLY A 8 -7.79 -6.43 -13.50
C GLY A 8 -6.48 -6.30 -14.27
N ASN A 9 -6.51 -5.54 -15.35
CA ASN A 9 -5.40 -5.37 -16.27
C ASN A 9 -4.69 -4.02 -16.12
N THR A 10 -5.20 -3.13 -15.27
CA THR A 10 -4.61 -1.80 -15.00
C THR A 10 -4.28 -1.64 -13.52
N ILE A 11 -3.37 -0.73 -13.21
CA ILE A 11 -2.95 -0.43 -11.83
C ILE A 11 -4.12 0.04 -10.98
N GLU A 12 -5.02 0.85 -11.56
CA GLU A 12 -6.23 1.35 -10.93
C GLU A 12 -7.20 0.22 -10.58
N GLN A 13 -7.45 -0.71 -11.52
CA GLN A 13 -8.32 -1.86 -11.28
C GLN A 13 -7.77 -2.74 -10.15
N ILE A 14 -6.45 -2.99 -10.17
CA ILE A 14 -5.78 -3.80 -9.16
C ILE A 14 -5.85 -3.10 -7.79
N ALA A 15 -5.58 -1.80 -7.74
CA ALA A 15 -5.66 -1.00 -6.52
C ALA A 15 -7.10 -0.99 -5.96
N TRP A 16 -8.11 -0.87 -6.82
CA TRP A 16 -9.52 -0.84 -6.42
C TRP A 16 -9.94 -2.14 -5.74
N GLN A 17 -9.55 -3.29 -6.32
CA GLN A 17 -9.83 -4.61 -5.76
C GLN A 17 -9.13 -4.81 -4.41
N LYS A 18 -7.86 -4.41 -4.30
CA LYS A 18 -7.09 -4.50 -3.04
C LYS A 18 -7.67 -3.59 -1.95
N ALA A 19 -8.05 -2.37 -2.31
CA ALA A 19 -8.71 -1.42 -1.42
C ALA A 19 -10.11 -1.90 -0.97
N GLY A 20 -10.65 -2.96 -1.56
CA GLY A 20 -11.91 -3.59 -1.13
C GLY A 20 -11.91 -4.05 0.33
N ILE A 21 -10.75 -4.23 0.96
CA ILE A 21 -10.63 -4.57 2.38
C ILE A 21 -10.75 -3.36 3.31
N PHE A 22 -10.80 -2.13 2.79
CA PHE A 22 -10.96 -0.93 3.60
C PHE A 22 -12.29 -0.99 4.36
N LYS A 23 -12.23 -0.68 5.66
CA LYS A 23 -13.39 -0.75 6.56
C LYS A 23 -13.81 0.64 7.00
N HIS A 24 -15.11 0.80 7.21
CA HIS A 24 -15.67 2.08 7.60
C HIS A 24 -15.08 2.58 8.93
N ASN A 25 -14.62 3.82 8.97
CA ASN A 25 -13.96 4.46 10.12
C ASN A 25 -12.71 3.75 10.67
N VAL A 26 -12.10 2.83 9.93
CA VAL A 26 -10.87 2.13 10.35
C VAL A 26 -9.69 2.60 9.51
N PRO A 27 -8.60 3.11 10.09
CA PRO A 27 -7.46 3.59 9.33
C PRO A 27 -6.88 2.53 8.38
N ALA A 28 -6.55 2.96 7.17
CA ALA A 28 -5.77 2.20 6.20
C ALA A 28 -4.34 2.73 6.16
N ILE A 29 -3.37 1.84 6.06
CA ILE A 29 -1.95 2.19 6.00
C ILE A 29 -1.38 1.60 4.70
N THR A 30 -0.62 2.41 3.99
CA THR A 30 0.09 2.02 2.76
C THR A 30 1.52 2.56 2.79
N VAL A 31 2.37 2.08 1.90
CA VAL A 31 3.63 2.72 1.52
C VAL A 31 3.41 3.52 0.22
N PRO A 32 4.34 4.41 -0.21
CA PRO A 32 4.21 5.09 -1.49
C PRO A 32 3.92 4.12 -2.64
N GLN A 33 2.87 4.38 -3.41
CA GLN A 33 2.49 3.60 -4.59
C GLN A 33 2.67 4.44 -5.86
N GLN A 34 2.47 3.81 -7.02
CA GLN A 34 2.33 4.54 -8.28
C GLN A 34 1.15 5.55 -8.19
N PRO A 35 1.24 6.71 -8.86
CA PRO A 35 0.21 7.76 -8.77
C PRO A 35 -1.22 7.26 -9.02
N GLU A 36 -1.38 6.37 -9.99
CA GLU A 36 -2.65 5.76 -10.39
C GLU A 36 -3.25 4.93 -9.25
N ALA A 37 -2.41 4.15 -8.54
CA ALA A 37 -2.85 3.40 -7.36
C ALA A 37 -3.14 4.32 -6.18
N MET A 38 -2.30 5.33 -5.92
CA MET A 38 -2.51 6.29 -4.84
C MET A 38 -3.85 7.02 -4.99
N HIS A 39 -4.18 7.46 -6.20
CA HIS A 39 -5.46 8.10 -6.50
C HIS A 39 -6.64 7.21 -6.10
N VAL A 40 -6.64 5.95 -6.54
CA VAL A 40 -7.69 4.98 -6.18
C VAL A 40 -7.75 4.71 -4.67
N LEU A 41 -6.61 4.60 -3.99
CA LEU A 41 -6.59 4.41 -2.54
C LEU A 41 -7.20 5.61 -1.80
N HIS A 42 -6.94 6.83 -2.26
CA HIS A 42 -7.55 8.04 -1.69
C HIS A 42 -9.07 8.07 -1.90
N GLU A 43 -9.56 7.84 -3.11
CA GLU A 43 -10.99 7.77 -3.39
C GLU A 43 -11.69 6.71 -2.52
N ARG A 44 -11.09 5.51 -2.43
CA ARG A 44 -11.64 4.42 -1.61
C ARG A 44 -11.62 4.75 -0.13
N ALA A 45 -10.63 5.51 0.34
CA ALA A 45 -10.58 5.95 1.72
C ALA A 45 -11.70 6.94 2.03
N GLU A 46 -11.97 7.88 1.12
CA GLU A 46 -13.09 8.83 1.23
C GLU A 46 -14.45 8.11 1.22
N GLU A 47 -14.68 7.19 0.28
CA GLU A 47 -15.91 6.37 0.20
C GLU A 47 -16.18 5.59 1.51
N LYS A 48 -15.12 5.11 2.15
CA LYS A 48 -15.20 4.34 3.40
C LYS A 48 -15.17 5.23 4.64
N HIS A 49 -14.98 6.54 4.52
CA HIS A 49 -14.73 7.43 5.64
C HIS A 49 -13.58 6.92 6.53
N CYS A 50 -12.52 6.39 5.92
CA CYS A 50 -11.33 5.98 6.64
C CYS A 50 -10.15 6.92 6.38
N LEU A 51 -9.29 7.05 7.37
CA LEU A 51 -8.04 7.77 7.23
C LEU A 51 -7.01 6.90 6.50
N LEU A 52 -6.54 7.35 5.35
CA LEU A 52 -5.40 6.74 4.66
C LEU A 52 -4.09 7.39 5.15
N LYS A 53 -3.15 6.59 5.63
CA LYS A 53 -1.81 7.03 6.04
C LYS A 53 -0.73 6.37 5.22
N ILE A 54 0.33 7.11 4.93
CA ILE A 54 1.56 6.58 4.36
C ILE A 54 2.51 6.26 5.52
N ALA A 55 3.02 5.03 5.57
CA ALA A 55 3.99 4.60 6.57
C ALA A 55 5.29 5.40 6.46
N SER A 56 5.94 5.63 7.60
CA SER A 56 7.24 6.30 7.64
C SER A 56 8.30 5.40 7.02
N PRO A 57 9.17 5.90 6.11
CA PRO A 57 10.25 5.10 5.57
C PRO A 57 11.15 4.53 6.68
N LEU A 58 11.67 3.32 6.48
CA LEU A 58 12.47 2.58 7.46
C LEU A 58 13.61 3.39 8.12
N ASN A 59 14.25 4.29 7.36
CA ASN A 59 15.36 5.12 7.84
C ASN A 59 14.94 6.20 8.86
N HIS A 60 13.65 6.39 9.11
CA HIS A 60 13.16 7.30 10.15
C HIS A 60 13.03 6.64 11.53
N TYR A 61 13.15 5.32 11.62
CA TYR A 61 13.10 4.62 12.90
C TYR A 61 14.48 4.60 13.55
N SER A 62 14.52 4.78 14.87
CA SER A 62 15.75 4.89 15.67
C SER A 62 16.66 3.66 15.60
N SER A 63 16.10 2.50 15.23
CA SER A 63 16.81 1.22 15.18
C SER A 63 17.40 0.93 13.78
N TYR A 64 17.32 1.87 12.84
CA TYR A 64 17.94 1.73 11.52
C TYR A 64 19.48 1.83 11.63
N PRO A 65 20.25 1.02 10.87
CA PRO A 65 19.81 0.04 9.88
C PRO A 65 19.30 -1.26 10.51
N PHE A 66 18.18 -1.76 9.99
CA PHE A 66 17.67 -3.10 10.32
C PHE A 66 18.37 -4.16 9.47
N GLN A 67 18.62 -5.33 10.05
CA GLN A 67 19.04 -6.48 9.26
C GLN A 67 17.83 -7.09 8.55
N ILE A 68 17.67 -6.78 7.26
CA ILE A 68 16.64 -7.40 6.43
C ILE A 68 17.21 -8.71 5.87
N SER A 69 16.57 -9.84 6.16
CA SER A 69 17.04 -11.16 5.73
C SER A 69 16.86 -11.42 4.24
N LEU A 70 15.93 -10.71 3.60
CA LEU A 70 15.62 -10.81 2.18
C LEU A 70 16.32 -9.69 1.41
N ALA A 71 17.11 -10.05 0.41
CA ALA A 71 17.82 -9.08 -0.43
C ALA A 71 16.87 -8.33 -1.38
N GLY A 72 17.22 -7.07 -1.69
CA GLY A 72 16.57 -6.23 -2.68
C GLY A 72 15.98 -4.94 -2.11
N ASP A 73 16.17 -3.83 -2.82
CA ASP A 73 15.81 -2.47 -2.37
C ASP A 73 14.33 -2.32 -2.02
N VAL A 74 13.46 -3.06 -2.71
CA VAL A 74 12.01 -3.07 -2.45
C VAL A 74 11.66 -3.59 -1.06
N GLN A 75 12.54 -4.35 -0.42
CA GLN A 75 12.28 -4.89 0.92
C GLN A 75 12.39 -3.82 1.99
N GLU A 76 13.16 -2.75 1.77
CA GLU A 76 13.18 -1.61 2.68
C GLU A 76 11.82 -0.89 2.72
N ILE A 77 11.19 -0.77 1.54
CA ILE A 77 9.86 -0.16 1.41
C ILE A 77 8.81 -1.06 2.08
N ASN A 78 8.85 -2.38 1.84
CA ASN A 78 7.88 -3.32 2.43
C ASN A 78 7.98 -3.44 3.96
N ALA A 79 9.16 -3.21 4.52
CA ALA A 79 9.41 -3.29 5.95
C ALA A 79 9.24 -1.94 6.70
N SER A 80 8.88 -0.87 5.98
CA SER A 80 8.58 0.46 6.54
C SER A 80 7.29 0.51 7.38
#